data_AF-A0A966EFI1-F1
#
_entry.id   AF-A0A966EFI1-F1
#
_cell.length_a   1.000
_cell.length_b   1.000
_cell.length_c   1.000
_cell.angle_alpha   90.00
_cell.angle_beta   90.00
_cell.angle_gamma   90.00
#
_symmetry.space_group_name_H-M   'P 1'
#
loop_
_entity.id
_entity.type
_entity.pdbx_description
1 polymer ?
#
loop_
_entity_poly.entity_id
_entity_poly.type
_entity_poly.pdbx_seq_one_letter_code
_entity_poly.pdbx_strand_id
1 'polypeptide(L)'
;MVSWQPGRSAALELEDGVRFEGFAFGALKSISGEVVFATGLVGYPESLTDPSYRGQLLTLTYPLVGNYGVPRRDPDLQIQEGFESSRIEAQALVVQRLSRDYSHWNSSQSLDDWLVSEGVPGIEGVDVRALTQHLRQFGSLKGRLLVEGSSNRDEIQNSPCHDPGSVNVVAEVSCSEPILHSSGVTGAPRDVLVDCGAKTSIVRSLIARGADVLQVPWNHDFVSEKADAVLLSNGPGNPKMTEETVEMVSRALGENRPLMGICLGNQLLSLAAGFDTYKLDFGHRGQNQPCYEVGSRRCYVTSQNHGYAVDGSKPPAGWQEWYKNANDGSNEGVRHSSKPFFSVQFHPEANPGPRDAEGLFDLLLEFAR
;
A
#
# COMPACT_ATOMS: atom_id res chain seq x y z
N MET A 1 37.51 17.42 7.03
CA MET A 1 37.66 15.99 6.74
C MET A 1 36.77 15.24 7.73
N VAL A 2 35.55 14.90 7.32
CA VAL A 2 34.57 14.21 8.16
C VAL A 2 34.93 12.73 8.13
N SER A 3 35.37 12.19 9.27
CA SER A 3 35.75 10.79 9.43
C SER A 3 34.51 9.91 9.47
N TRP A 4 34.29 9.15 8.39
CA TRP A 4 33.29 8.08 8.30
C TRP A 4 33.58 7.00 9.36
N GLN A 5 32.58 6.68 10.21
CA GLN A 5 32.60 5.43 10.96
C GLN A 5 32.07 4.31 10.07
N PRO A 6 32.69 3.12 10.04
CA PRO A 6 32.14 1.99 9.31
C PRO A 6 30.72 1.70 9.77
N GLY A 7 29.78 1.65 8.82
CA GLY A 7 28.41 1.20 9.11
C GLY A 7 28.45 -0.15 9.82
N ARG A 8 27.56 -0.37 10.79
CA ARG A 8 27.49 -1.67 11.47
C ARG A 8 27.09 -2.73 10.46
N SER A 9 27.76 -3.88 10.47
CA SER A 9 27.42 -4.96 9.54
C SER A 9 25.97 -5.40 9.72
N ALA A 10 25.30 -5.70 8.61
CA ALA A 10 23.96 -6.28 8.60
C ALA A 10 23.85 -7.34 7.50
N ALA A 11 22.90 -8.24 7.66
CA ALA A 11 22.58 -9.24 6.65
C ALA A 11 21.07 -9.37 6.48
N LEU A 12 20.63 -9.37 5.22
CA LEU A 12 19.29 -9.80 4.83
C LEU A 12 19.36 -11.29 4.48
N GLU A 13 18.68 -12.11 5.27
CA GLU A 13 18.55 -13.55 5.05
C GLU A 13 17.15 -13.87 4.54
N LEU A 14 17.07 -14.62 3.45
CA LEU A 14 15.82 -15.12 2.88
C LEU A 14 15.56 -16.56 3.38
N GLU A 15 14.30 -16.98 3.38
CA GLU A 15 13.89 -18.30 3.89
C GLU A 15 14.48 -19.48 3.12
N ASP A 16 14.93 -19.27 1.88
CA ASP A 16 15.59 -20.26 1.04
C ASP A 16 17.12 -20.34 1.26
N GLY A 17 17.63 -19.55 2.19
CA GLY A 17 19.05 -19.54 2.59
C GLY A 17 19.91 -18.54 1.83
N VAL A 18 19.38 -17.79 0.86
CA VAL A 18 20.13 -16.70 0.22
C VAL A 18 20.37 -15.58 1.23
N ARG A 19 21.59 -15.04 1.23
CA ARG A 19 22.04 -14.01 2.17
C ARG A 19 22.70 -12.86 1.44
N PHE A 20 22.25 -11.64 1.73
CA PHE A 20 22.83 -10.41 1.22
C PHE A 20 23.47 -9.64 2.38
N GLU A 21 24.77 -9.41 2.30
CA GLU A 21 25.51 -8.63 3.29
C GLU A 21 25.52 -7.15 2.92
N GLY A 22 25.54 -6.30 3.95
CA GLY A 22 25.54 -4.86 3.77
C GLY A 22 25.83 -4.13 5.07
N PHE A 23 25.48 -2.84 5.09
CA PHE A 23 25.68 -1.95 6.22
C PHE A 23 24.35 -1.44 6.73
N ALA A 24 24.15 -1.52 8.05
CA ALA A 24 22.96 -1.01 8.70
C ALA A 24 22.90 0.51 8.62
N PHE A 25 21.67 1.01 8.44
CA PHE A 25 21.27 2.38 8.70
C PHE A 25 19.88 2.37 9.34
N GLY A 26 19.36 3.52 9.76
CA GLY A 26 18.12 3.60 10.51
C GLY A 26 18.28 3.05 11.92
N ALA A 27 17.18 2.56 12.49
CA ALA A 27 17.16 2.04 13.85
C ALA A 27 18.03 0.78 14.01
N LEU A 28 18.68 0.65 15.17
CA LEU A 28 19.49 -0.52 15.53
C LEU A 28 18.61 -1.70 15.99
N LYS A 29 17.87 -2.28 15.06
CA LYS A 29 16.88 -3.32 15.33
C LYS A 29 16.97 -4.44 14.30
N SER A 30 16.90 -5.68 14.74
CA SER A 30 16.67 -6.81 13.82
C SER A 30 15.18 -7.06 13.66
N ILE A 31 14.75 -7.49 12.47
CA ILE A 31 13.32 -7.71 12.19
C ILE A 31 13.10 -8.80 11.13
N SER A 32 11.89 -9.36 11.06
CA SER A 32 11.48 -10.32 10.02
C SER A 32 10.17 -9.90 9.37
N GLY A 33 9.91 -10.42 8.17
CA GLY A 33 8.69 -10.15 7.40
C GLY A 33 8.79 -10.68 5.98
N GLU A 34 7.85 -10.30 5.12
CA GLU A 34 7.87 -10.65 3.70
C GLU A 34 8.76 -9.67 2.93
N VAL A 35 9.76 -10.16 2.20
CA VAL A 35 10.66 -9.34 1.39
C VAL A 35 10.02 -9.08 0.05
N VAL A 36 9.82 -7.79 -0.25
CA VAL A 36 9.18 -7.33 -1.48
C VAL A 36 10.06 -6.32 -2.18
N PHE A 37 9.86 -6.12 -3.49
CA PHE A 37 10.54 -5.07 -4.24
C PHE A 37 9.55 -4.12 -4.90
N ALA A 38 9.93 -2.85 -5.02
CA ALA A 38 9.16 -1.83 -5.74
C ALA A 38 9.99 -1.16 -6.85
N THR A 39 9.35 -0.99 -8.00
CA THR A 39 9.96 -0.42 -9.21
C THR A 39 9.79 1.10 -9.35
N GLY A 40 9.10 1.73 -8.40
CA GLY A 40 9.00 3.19 -8.31
C GLY A 40 10.37 3.82 -8.15
N LEU A 41 10.66 4.85 -8.96
CA LEU A 41 11.98 5.51 -8.96
C LEU A 41 12.05 6.67 -7.97
N VAL A 42 10.90 7.26 -7.64
CA VAL A 42 10.74 8.41 -6.75
C VAL A 42 9.61 8.14 -5.77
N GLY A 43 9.50 8.98 -4.75
CA GLY A 43 8.44 8.89 -3.74
C GLY A 43 8.70 7.84 -2.67
N TYR A 44 9.95 7.68 -2.22
CA TYR A 44 10.26 6.78 -1.10
C TYR A 44 9.60 7.20 0.23
N PRO A 45 9.39 8.49 0.59
CA PRO A 45 8.66 8.84 1.81
C PRO A 45 7.19 8.38 1.77
N GLU A 46 6.52 8.62 0.64
CA GLU A 46 5.16 8.18 0.39
C GLU A 46 5.07 6.65 0.41
N SER A 47 6.01 5.96 -0.25
CA SER A 47 6.07 4.50 -0.25
C SER A 47 6.30 3.92 1.14
N LEU A 48 7.18 4.50 1.95
CA LEU A 48 7.46 4.02 3.31
C LEU A 48 6.28 4.19 4.26
N THR A 49 5.42 5.16 4.00
CA THR A 49 4.22 5.45 4.80
C THR A 49 2.94 4.84 4.23
N ASP A 50 3.01 4.06 3.15
CA ASP A 50 1.88 3.30 2.62
C ASP A 50 1.56 2.11 3.55
N PRO A 51 0.36 2.07 4.18
CA PRO A 51 -0.05 0.98 5.08
C PRO A 51 -0.02 -0.42 4.45
N SER A 52 -0.06 -0.49 3.11
CA SER A 52 -0.02 -1.76 2.38
C SER A 52 1.33 -2.51 2.54
N TYR A 53 2.40 -1.82 2.98
CA TYR A 53 3.69 -2.43 3.32
C TYR A 53 3.80 -2.96 4.76
N ARG A 54 2.72 -2.91 5.54
CA ARG A 54 2.73 -3.44 6.92
C ARG A 54 3.16 -4.91 6.93
N GLY A 55 4.22 -5.20 7.68
CA GLY A 55 4.79 -6.56 7.77
C GLY A 55 5.78 -6.93 6.67
N GLN A 56 6.13 -5.98 5.80
CA GLN A 56 7.01 -6.21 4.65
C GLN A 56 8.36 -5.47 4.78
N LEU A 57 9.42 -6.08 4.26
CA LEU A 57 10.74 -5.49 4.08
C LEU A 57 10.82 -4.94 2.65
N LEU A 58 10.81 -3.61 2.52
CA LEU A 58 10.70 -2.92 1.24
C LEU A 58 12.07 -2.79 0.58
N THR A 59 12.24 -3.43 -0.58
CA THR A 59 13.40 -3.26 -1.45
C THR A 59 13.10 -2.25 -2.55
N LEU A 60 13.85 -1.15 -2.58
CA LEU A 60 13.75 -0.18 -3.67
C LEU A 60 14.73 -0.55 -4.78
N THR A 61 14.22 -0.70 -6.00
CA THR A 61 15.05 -1.06 -7.16
C THR A 61 15.89 0.13 -7.67
N TYR A 62 15.46 1.37 -7.41
CA TYR A 62 16.26 2.54 -7.74
C TYR A 62 17.48 2.61 -6.83
N PRO A 63 18.71 2.69 -7.38
CA PRO A 63 19.92 2.40 -6.61
C PRO A 63 20.33 3.52 -5.62
N LEU A 64 19.84 4.74 -5.82
CA LEU A 64 20.23 5.93 -5.03
C LEU A 64 19.02 6.47 -4.27
N VAL A 65 18.95 6.20 -2.97
CA VAL A 65 17.79 6.54 -2.14
C VAL A 65 18.20 7.56 -1.06
N GLY A 66 17.30 8.44 -0.66
CA GLY A 66 17.55 9.48 0.36
C GLY A 66 18.05 10.83 -0.19
N ASN A 67 18.20 10.95 -1.51
CA ASN A 67 18.78 12.13 -2.18
C ASN A 67 18.02 13.44 -1.93
N TYR A 68 16.71 13.38 -1.69
CA TYR A 68 15.89 14.55 -1.38
C TYR A 68 15.43 14.61 0.09
N GLY A 69 16.01 13.77 0.96
CA GLY A 69 15.71 13.71 2.39
C GLY A 69 14.24 13.36 2.66
N VAL A 70 13.67 13.88 3.73
CA VAL A 70 12.28 13.62 4.15
C VAL A 70 11.53 14.94 4.24
N PRO A 71 10.33 15.07 3.64
CA PRO A 71 9.59 16.32 3.66
C PRO A 71 9.26 16.77 5.09
N ARG A 72 9.10 18.08 5.30
CA ARG A 72 8.60 18.62 6.57
C ARG A 72 7.14 18.22 6.77
N ARG A 73 6.79 17.78 7.98
CA ARG A 73 5.39 17.69 8.43
C ARG A 73 4.88 19.06 8.89
N ASP A 74 3.68 19.43 8.48
CA ASP A 74 3.01 20.65 8.88
C ASP A 74 2.12 20.37 10.11
N PRO A 75 2.43 20.91 11.30
CA PRO A 75 1.66 20.63 12.50
C PRO A 75 0.21 21.13 12.46
N ASP A 76 -0.12 22.05 11.55
CA ASP A 76 -1.46 22.63 11.43
C ASP A 76 -2.38 21.82 10.49
N LEU A 77 -1.82 20.86 9.74
CA LEU A 77 -2.57 20.00 8.83
C LEU A 77 -2.97 18.68 9.49
N GLN A 78 -4.26 18.35 9.45
CA GLN A 78 -4.74 17.03 9.85
C GLN A 78 -4.22 15.91 8.93
N ILE A 79 -4.11 16.21 7.63
CA ILE A 79 -3.60 15.29 6.63
C ILE A 79 -2.33 15.87 6.01
N GLN A 80 -1.23 15.15 6.18
CA GLN A 80 0.10 15.58 5.75
C GLN A 80 0.30 15.36 4.24
N GLU A 81 0.93 16.30 3.55
CA GLU A 81 1.40 16.11 2.18
C GLU A 81 2.75 15.37 2.17
N GLY A 82 2.99 14.53 1.15
CA GLY A 82 4.22 13.74 1.03
C GLY A 82 4.31 12.53 1.98
N PHE A 83 3.23 12.23 2.70
CA PHE A 83 3.09 11.04 3.54
C PHE A 83 1.71 10.44 3.35
N GLU A 84 1.64 9.11 3.34
CA GLU A 84 0.41 8.35 3.10
C GLU A 84 -0.19 7.77 4.38
N SER A 85 0.50 7.90 5.52
CA SER A 85 0.00 7.63 6.87
C SER A 85 0.77 8.45 7.92
N SER A 86 0.44 8.25 9.20
CA SER A 86 1.06 8.96 10.32
C SER A 86 2.48 8.51 10.66
N ARG A 87 2.90 7.31 10.20
CA ARG A 87 4.18 6.67 10.56
C ARG A 87 4.77 5.91 9.38
N ILE A 88 6.00 5.41 9.52
CA ILE A 88 6.50 4.40 8.57
C ILE A 88 5.77 3.07 8.81
N GLU A 89 5.28 2.46 7.73
CA GLU A 89 4.53 1.19 7.79
C GLU A 89 5.36 0.00 7.31
N ALA A 90 6.35 0.22 6.45
CA ALA A 90 7.34 -0.79 6.08
C ALA A 90 8.20 -1.20 7.29
N GLN A 91 8.45 -2.50 7.45
CA GLN A 91 9.23 -3.04 8.59
C GLN A 91 10.72 -2.76 8.48
N ALA A 92 11.24 -2.69 7.25
CA ALA A 92 12.62 -2.31 6.98
C ALA A 92 12.76 -1.76 5.56
N LEU A 93 13.86 -1.06 5.31
CA LEU A 93 14.23 -0.55 4.00
C LEU A 93 15.52 -1.20 3.48
N VAL A 94 15.47 -1.79 2.30
CA VAL A 94 16.60 -2.43 1.61
C VAL A 94 16.96 -1.60 0.38
N VAL A 95 18.20 -1.09 0.32
CA VAL A 95 18.67 -0.22 -0.77
C VAL A 95 20.08 -0.62 -1.21
N GLN A 96 20.43 -0.20 -2.43
CA GLN A 96 21.80 -0.38 -2.91
C GLN A 96 22.73 0.67 -2.29
N ARG A 97 22.32 1.94 -2.27
CA ARG A 97 23.12 3.03 -1.68
C ARG A 97 22.23 4.09 -1.05
N LEU A 98 22.55 4.45 0.19
CA LEU A 98 21.94 5.56 0.88
C LEU A 98 22.70 6.86 0.62
N SER A 99 21.96 7.90 0.26
CA SER A 99 22.46 9.27 0.21
C SER A 99 22.46 9.82 1.64
N ARG A 100 23.65 10.08 2.18
CA ARG A 100 23.82 10.66 3.52
C ARG A 100 23.56 12.16 3.52
N ASP A 101 23.99 12.84 2.45
CA ASP A 101 23.64 14.23 2.17
C ASP A 101 22.36 14.28 1.33
N TYR A 102 21.47 15.22 1.64
CA TYR A 102 20.22 15.42 0.93
C TYR A 102 20.04 16.88 0.51
N SER A 103 19.33 17.11 -0.60
CA SER A 103 19.04 18.46 -1.07
C SER A 103 17.68 18.54 -1.75
N HIS A 104 16.72 19.18 -1.07
CA HIS A 104 15.41 19.51 -1.59
C HIS A 104 14.81 20.65 -0.76
N TRP A 105 14.10 21.58 -1.41
CA TRP A 105 13.57 22.79 -0.73
C TRP A 105 12.61 22.47 0.43
N ASN A 106 11.90 21.35 0.33
CA ASN A 106 10.96 20.89 1.34
C ASN A 106 11.56 19.87 2.34
N SER A 107 12.86 19.56 2.23
CA SER A 107 13.47 18.56 3.13
C SER A 107 13.67 19.13 4.53
N SER A 108 13.31 18.34 5.55
CA SER A 108 13.48 18.68 6.96
C SER A 108 14.58 17.87 7.66
N GLN A 109 14.81 16.62 7.26
CA GLN A 109 15.78 15.71 7.87
C GLN A 109 16.29 14.67 6.86
N SER A 110 17.35 13.94 7.23
CA SER A 110 17.85 12.83 6.42
C SER A 110 16.92 11.62 6.50
N LEU A 111 17.00 10.73 5.51
CA LEU A 111 16.26 9.47 5.54
C LEU A 111 16.73 8.57 6.69
N ASP A 112 18.02 8.60 7.01
CA ASP A 112 18.61 7.82 8.11
C ASP A 112 18.04 8.24 9.46
N ASP A 113 18.08 9.55 9.75
CA ASP A 113 17.55 10.11 11.00
C ASP A 113 16.06 9.83 11.16
N TRP A 114 15.29 9.89 10.07
CA TRP A 114 13.87 9.59 10.09
C TRP A 114 13.61 8.11 10.46
N LEU A 115 14.31 7.17 9.83
CA LEU A 115 14.19 5.75 10.16
C LEU A 115 14.62 5.45 11.60
N VAL A 116 15.67 6.12 12.10
CA VAL A 116 16.05 6.05 13.53
C VAL A 116 14.89 6.52 14.42
N SER A 117 14.29 7.67 14.11
CA SER A 117 13.22 8.25 14.92
C SER A 117 11.94 7.40 14.97
N GLU A 118 11.65 6.67 13.88
CA GLU A 118 10.49 5.78 13.75
C GLU A 118 10.78 4.34 14.21
N GLY A 119 12.02 4.05 14.61
CA GLY A 119 12.41 2.70 15.06
C GLY A 119 12.49 1.67 13.93
N VAL A 120 12.69 2.10 12.68
CA VAL A 120 12.72 1.26 11.48
C VAL A 120 14.17 1.03 11.03
N PRO A 121 14.62 -0.24 10.93
CA PRO A 121 15.96 -0.56 10.44
C PRO A 121 16.05 -0.50 8.91
N GLY A 122 17.25 -0.28 8.40
CA GLY A 122 17.56 -0.37 6.99
C GLY A 122 18.92 -1.01 6.71
N ILE A 123 19.12 -1.49 5.48
CA ILE A 123 20.38 -2.06 5.00
C ILE A 123 20.75 -1.45 3.64
N GLU A 124 21.97 -0.93 3.54
CA GLU A 124 22.57 -0.46 2.29
C GLU A 124 23.71 -1.39 1.83
N GLY A 125 24.11 -1.29 0.56
CA GLY A 125 25.15 -2.13 -0.04
C GLY A 125 24.62 -3.45 -0.62
N VAL A 126 23.31 -3.67 -0.58
CA VAL A 126 22.67 -4.86 -1.17
C VAL A 126 22.61 -4.71 -2.69
N ASP A 127 22.95 -5.77 -3.44
CA ASP A 127 22.63 -5.84 -4.86
C ASP A 127 21.12 -6.02 -5.04
N VAL A 128 20.40 -4.89 -5.03
CA VAL A 128 18.93 -4.88 -5.14
C VAL A 128 18.46 -5.44 -6.48
N ARG A 129 19.29 -5.46 -7.53
CA ARG A 129 18.96 -6.08 -8.80
C ARG A 129 19.00 -7.60 -8.69
N ALA A 130 20.06 -8.16 -8.10
CA ALA A 130 20.15 -9.60 -7.84
C ALA A 130 19.00 -10.07 -6.94
N LEU A 131 18.72 -9.34 -5.86
CA LEU A 131 17.58 -9.62 -4.98
C LEU A 131 16.25 -9.58 -5.73
N THR A 132 16.03 -8.56 -6.58
CA THR A 132 14.79 -8.45 -7.38
C THR A 132 14.65 -9.60 -8.37
N GLN A 133 15.73 -10.00 -9.05
CA GLN A 133 15.70 -11.15 -9.96
C GLN A 133 15.37 -12.44 -9.21
N HIS A 134 15.91 -12.61 -8.02
CA HIS A 134 15.66 -13.75 -7.16
C HIS A 134 14.19 -13.84 -6.73
N LEU A 135 13.63 -12.75 -6.18
CA LEU A 135 12.22 -12.68 -5.80
C LEU A 135 11.26 -12.88 -6.98
N ARG A 136 11.63 -12.42 -8.18
CA ARG A 136 10.83 -12.67 -9.39
C ARG A 136 10.81 -14.14 -9.82
N GLN A 137 11.84 -14.90 -9.49
CA GLN A 137 11.96 -16.31 -9.87
C GLN A 137 11.27 -17.24 -8.86
N PHE A 138 11.35 -16.92 -7.57
CA PHE A 138 10.86 -17.78 -6.48
C PHE A 138 9.61 -17.25 -5.79
N GLY A 139 9.13 -16.08 -6.20
CA GLY A 139 8.05 -15.35 -5.56
C GLY A 139 8.52 -14.50 -4.37
N SER A 140 7.58 -13.80 -3.74
CA SER A 140 7.83 -13.09 -2.48
C SER A 140 8.21 -14.09 -1.39
N LEU A 141 9.42 -13.93 -0.86
CA LEU A 141 9.97 -14.80 0.17
C LEU A 141 9.90 -14.11 1.53
N LYS A 142 9.73 -14.91 2.59
CA LYS A 142 9.99 -14.41 3.94
C LYS A 142 11.48 -14.19 4.12
N GLY A 143 11.82 -13.20 4.92
CA GLY A 143 13.20 -12.92 5.27
C GLY A 143 13.32 -12.14 6.56
N ARG A 144 14.57 -11.93 6.96
CA ARG A 144 14.92 -11.20 8.17
C ARG A 144 16.15 -10.34 7.94
N LEU A 145 16.11 -9.14 8.50
CA LEU A 145 17.23 -8.24 8.59
C LEU A 145 17.88 -8.43 9.96
N LEU A 146 19.11 -8.96 9.97
CA LEU A 146 19.93 -9.16 11.15
C LEU A 146 20.96 -8.04 11.22
N VAL A 147 20.91 -7.25 12.29
CA VAL A 147 21.79 -6.09 12.50
C VAL A 147 22.77 -6.37 13.63
N GLU A 148 24.06 -6.29 13.35
CA GLU A 148 25.11 -6.48 14.36
C GLU A 148 25.03 -5.43 15.47
N GLY A 149 25.10 -5.89 16.71
CA GLY A 149 24.95 -5.06 17.90
C GLY A 149 23.50 -4.71 18.27
N SER A 150 22.50 -5.20 17.55
CA SER A 150 21.11 -5.07 17.95
C SER A 150 20.78 -6.03 19.11
N SER A 151 20.04 -5.55 20.12
CA SER A 151 19.72 -6.32 21.33
C SER A 151 18.79 -7.51 21.06
N ASN A 152 17.97 -7.46 20.02
CA ASN A 152 17.02 -8.52 19.65
C ASN A 152 17.51 -9.39 18.48
N ARG A 153 18.79 -9.26 18.07
CA ARG A 153 19.36 -10.00 16.94
C ARG A 153 19.19 -11.51 17.09
N ASP A 154 19.62 -12.05 18.23
CA ASP A 154 19.60 -13.50 18.47
C ASP A 154 18.17 -14.03 18.62
N GLU A 155 17.25 -13.22 19.13
CA GLU A 155 15.82 -13.55 19.16
C GLU A 155 15.28 -13.72 17.73
N ILE A 156 15.44 -12.71 16.87
CA ILE A 156 14.97 -12.74 15.48
C ILE A 156 15.66 -13.83 14.65
N GLN A 157 16.94 -14.09 14.90
CA GLN A 157 17.68 -15.16 14.21
C GLN A 157 17.13 -16.56 14.56
N ASN A 158 16.66 -16.76 15.80
CA ASN A 158 16.17 -18.05 16.26
C ASN A 158 14.64 -18.21 16.16
N SER A 159 13.91 -17.14 15.89
CA SER A 159 12.46 -17.16 15.65
C SER A 159 12.12 -17.51 14.19
N PRO A 160 10.97 -18.17 13.94
CA PRO A 160 10.45 -18.31 12.59
C PRO A 160 10.09 -16.95 12.02
N CYS A 161 10.31 -16.75 10.72
CA CYS A 161 9.89 -15.52 10.05
C CYS A 161 8.36 -15.44 10.03
N HIS A 162 7.83 -14.28 10.41
CA HIS A 162 6.39 -14.01 10.42
C HIS A 162 5.84 -13.87 8.99
N ASP A 163 4.72 -14.54 8.71
CA ASP A 163 3.98 -14.40 7.46
C ASP A 163 2.82 -13.40 7.64
N PRO A 164 2.91 -12.17 7.09
CA PRO A 164 1.80 -11.21 7.18
C PRO A 164 0.53 -11.72 6.49
N GLY A 165 0.60 -12.67 5.56
CA GLY A 165 -0.57 -13.25 4.90
C GLY A 165 -1.40 -14.20 5.77
N SER A 166 -0.89 -14.58 6.96
CA SER A 166 -1.52 -15.55 7.85
C SER A 166 -2.39 -14.93 8.96
N VAL A 167 -2.41 -13.60 9.06
CA VAL A 167 -3.13 -12.84 10.08
C VAL A 167 -3.92 -11.69 9.46
N ASN A 168 -4.89 -11.14 10.19
CA ASN A 168 -5.59 -9.94 9.80
C ASN A 168 -4.73 -8.69 10.07
N VAL A 169 -3.85 -8.35 9.13
CA VAL A 169 -2.97 -7.17 9.22
C VAL A 169 -3.76 -5.86 9.16
N VAL A 170 -4.96 -5.86 8.56
CA VAL A 170 -5.82 -4.68 8.47
C VAL A 170 -6.18 -4.14 9.86
N ALA A 171 -6.40 -5.01 10.83
CA ALA A 171 -6.70 -4.64 12.21
C ALA A 171 -5.56 -3.85 12.89
N GLU A 172 -4.33 -3.93 12.39
CA GLU A 172 -3.18 -3.19 12.94
C GLU A 172 -3.02 -1.77 12.36
N VAL A 173 -3.63 -1.50 11.19
CA VAL A 173 -3.43 -0.26 10.43
C VAL A 173 -4.69 0.59 10.32
N SER A 174 -5.87 0.00 10.48
CA SER A 174 -7.15 0.74 10.52
C SER A 174 -7.18 1.77 11.64
N CYS A 175 -7.92 2.85 11.43
CA CYS A 175 -8.32 3.76 12.50
C CYS A 175 -9.12 3.01 13.58
N SER A 176 -9.02 3.50 14.83
CA SER A 176 -9.69 2.89 15.99
C SER A 176 -11.11 3.42 16.22
N GLU A 177 -11.38 4.63 15.75
CA GLU A 177 -12.64 5.36 15.94
C GLU A 177 -13.00 6.06 14.63
N PRO A 178 -14.29 6.33 14.36
CA PRO A 178 -14.70 7.13 13.20
C PRO A 178 -14.11 8.55 13.23
N ILE A 179 -13.61 9.00 12.07
CA ILE A 179 -13.04 10.34 11.88
C ILE A 179 -13.77 11.03 10.72
N LEU A 180 -14.32 12.22 10.98
CA LEU A 180 -14.96 13.03 9.96
C LEU A 180 -13.97 14.06 9.41
N HIS A 181 -13.69 13.97 8.11
CA HIS A 181 -12.92 14.97 7.37
C HIS A 181 -13.88 15.80 6.51
N SER A 182 -13.96 17.11 6.78
CA SER A 182 -14.87 17.98 6.03
C SER A 182 -14.18 18.64 4.84
N SER A 183 -14.92 18.71 3.73
CA SER A 183 -14.53 19.46 2.55
C SER A 183 -14.68 20.98 2.70
N GLY A 184 -15.41 21.44 3.72
CA GLY A 184 -15.81 22.85 3.87
C GLY A 184 -16.90 23.31 2.89
N VAL A 185 -17.45 22.41 2.06
CA VAL A 185 -18.53 22.72 1.12
C VAL A 185 -19.89 22.50 1.80
N THR A 186 -20.74 23.54 1.80
CA THR A 186 -22.10 23.44 2.35
C THR A 186 -22.94 22.46 1.53
N GLY A 187 -23.48 21.43 2.18
CA GLY A 187 -24.28 20.40 1.51
C GLY A 187 -23.44 19.43 0.67
N ALA A 188 -22.16 19.25 1.02
CA ALA A 188 -21.29 18.26 0.42
C ALA A 188 -21.91 16.85 0.48
N PRO A 189 -21.78 16.03 -0.58
CA PRO A 189 -22.07 14.61 -0.48
C PRO A 189 -21.14 13.97 0.56
N ARG A 190 -21.65 12.97 1.27
CA ARG A 190 -20.91 12.21 2.27
C ARG A 190 -20.49 10.85 1.73
N ASP A 191 -19.19 10.60 1.74
CA ASP A 191 -18.60 9.29 1.45
C ASP A 191 -18.19 8.61 2.76
N VAL A 192 -18.53 7.34 2.91
CA VAL A 192 -17.95 6.51 3.98
C VAL A 192 -16.73 5.78 3.45
N LEU A 193 -15.57 6.12 4.01
CA LEU A 193 -14.31 5.45 3.71
C LEU A 193 -14.06 4.34 4.74
N VAL A 194 -14.21 3.08 4.32
CA VAL A 194 -13.86 1.93 5.16
C VAL A 194 -12.35 1.79 5.19
N ASP A 195 -11.76 2.06 6.36
CA ASP A 195 -10.32 2.09 6.56
C ASP A 195 -9.77 0.68 6.74
N CYS A 196 -9.18 0.15 5.68
CA CYS A 196 -8.48 -1.13 5.69
C CYS A 196 -6.95 -0.94 5.72
N GLY A 197 -6.46 0.24 6.09
CA GLY A 197 -5.11 0.72 5.79
C GLY A 197 -5.13 1.86 4.77
N ALA A 198 -6.10 2.76 4.90
CA ALA A 198 -6.36 3.82 3.95
C ALA A 198 -5.18 4.79 3.84
N LYS A 199 -4.72 4.95 2.60
CA LYS A 199 -3.79 6.03 2.26
C LYS A 199 -4.47 7.38 2.40
N THR A 200 -3.78 8.31 3.02
CA THR A 200 -4.31 9.67 3.24
C THR A 200 -4.61 10.41 1.94
N SER A 201 -3.95 10.08 0.83
CA SER A 201 -4.27 10.63 -0.50
C SER A 201 -5.67 10.26 -1.00
N ILE A 202 -6.27 9.15 -0.57
CA ILE A 202 -7.66 8.81 -0.88
C ILE A 202 -8.59 9.87 -0.28
N VAL A 203 -8.39 10.17 1.01
CA VAL A 203 -9.16 11.20 1.73
C VAL A 203 -8.98 12.57 1.06
N ARG A 204 -7.73 12.96 0.75
CA ARG A 204 -7.45 14.22 0.03
C ARG A 204 -8.14 14.28 -1.33
N SER A 205 -8.19 13.17 -2.07
CA SER A 205 -8.79 13.11 -3.41
C SER A 205 -10.30 13.33 -3.40
N LEU A 206 -11.00 12.83 -2.38
CA LEU A 206 -12.43 13.04 -2.17
C LEU A 206 -12.72 14.47 -1.68
N ILE A 207 -11.95 14.96 -0.70
CA ILE A 207 -12.08 16.33 -0.18
C ILE A 207 -11.87 17.37 -1.28
N ALA A 208 -10.87 17.18 -2.14
CA ALA A 208 -10.58 18.07 -3.26
C ALA A 208 -11.74 18.16 -4.27
N ARG A 209 -12.65 17.17 -4.28
CA ARG A 209 -13.86 17.12 -5.11
C ARG A 209 -15.11 17.61 -4.39
N GLY A 210 -14.96 18.11 -3.17
CA GLY A 210 -16.05 18.68 -2.37
C GLY A 210 -16.90 17.65 -1.64
N ALA A 211 -16.39 16.44 -1.39
CA ALA A 211 -17.07 15.43 -0.57
C ALA A 211 -16.56 15.44 0.87
N ASP A 212 -17.48 15.31 1.82
CA ASP A 212 -17.13 15.02 3.22
C ASP A 212 -16.83 13.52 3.35
N VAL A 213 -15.76 13.18 4.07
CA VAL A 213 -15.32 11.78 4.23
C VAL A 213 -15.48 11.36 5.68
N LEU A 214 -16.34 10.37 5.93
CA LEU A 214 -16.43 9.67 7.20
C LEU A 214 -15.54 8.42 7.11
N GLN A 215 -14.31 8.53 7.61
CA GLN A 215 -13.39 7.40 7.73
C GLN A 215 -13.80 6.54 8.91
N VAL A 216 -14.04 5.26 8.70
CA VAL A 216 -14.52 4.33 9.73
C VAL A 216 -13.60 3.11 9.85
N PRO A 217 -13.51 2.48 11.05
CA PRO A 217 -12.72 1.26 11.22
C PRO A 217 -13.13 0.13 10.26
N TRP A 218 -12.18 -0.74 9.91
CA TRP A 218 -12.37 -1.88 9.00
C TRP A 218 -13.57 -2.79 9.31
N ASN A 219 -13.99 -2.84 10.57
CA ASN A 219 -15.08 -3.67 11.08
C ASN A 219 -16.34 -2.87 11.51
N HIS A 220 -16.41 -1.58 11.14
CA HIS A 220 -17.54 -0.72 11.46
C HIS A 220 -18.79 -1.11 10.64
N ASP A 221 -19.99 -0.98 11.23
CA ASP A 221 -21.27 -1.17 10.52
C ASP A 221 -21.61 0.03 9.62
N PHE A 222 -20.81 0.21 8.57
CA PHE A 222 -20.95 1.30 7.61
C PHE A 222 -22.24 1.23 6.78
N VAL A 223 -22.90 0.07 6.73
CA VAL A 223 -24.19 -0.09 6.05
C VAL A 223 -25.25 0.78 6.72
N SER A 224 -25.19 0.92 8.05
CA SER A 224 -26.12 1.74 8.82
C SER A 224 -25.87 3.25 8.73
N GLU A 225 -24.71 3.67 8.23
CA GLU A 225 -24.32 5.07 8.13
C GLU A 225 -25.11 5.82 7.07
N LYS A 226 -25.51 7.06 7.38
CA LYS A 226 -26.15 7.96 6.42
C LYS A 226 -25.08 8.61 5.54
N ALA A 227 -24.88 8.03 4.36
CA ALA A 227 -23.90 8.48 3.38
C ALA A 227 -24.40 8.22 1.96
N ASP A 228 -23.91 9.01 1.02
CA ASP A 228 -24.27 8.99 -0.40
C ASP A 228 -23.45 7.97 -1.19
N ALA A 229 -22.24 7.65 -0.71
CA ALA A 229 -21.35 6.65 -1.30
C ALA A 229 -20.52 5.92 -0.24
N VAL A 230 -19.94 4.78 -0.64
CA VAL A 230 -18.98 4.01 0.16
C VAL A 230 -17.73 3.77 -0.67
N LEU A 231 -16.56 4.02 -0.07
CA LEU A 231 -15.27 3.66 -0.62
C LEU A 231 -14.57 2.64 0.30
N LEU A 232 -14.22 1.48 -0.25
CA LEU A 232 -13.33 0.50 0.39
C LEU A 232 -11.89 0.84 0.02
N SER A 233 -11.10 1.21 1.03
CA SER A 233 -9.72 1.66 0.82
C SER A 233 -8.75 0.54 0.44
N ASN A 234 -7.51 0.92 0.14
CA ASN A 234 -6.40 0.01 0.04
C ASN A 234 -6.05 -0.61 1.41
N GLY A 235 -5.11 -1.56 1.42
CA GLY A 235 -4.63 -2.14 2.67
C GLY A 235 -3.64 -3.29 2.50
N PRO A 236 -3.02 -3.74 3.61
CA PRO A 236 -2.09 -4.86 3.62
C PRO A 236 -2.79 -6.21 3.74
N GLY A 237 -2.01 -7.28 3.56
CA GLY A 237 -2.40 -8.63 3.93
C GLY A 237 -3.22 -9.38 2.90
N ASN A 238 -3.79 -10.50 3.34
CA ASN A 238 -4.61 -11.39 2.53
C ASN A 238 -6.09 -11.04 2.72
N PRO A 239 -6.86 -10.74 1.64
CA PRO A 239 -8.27 -10.37 1.74
C PRO A 239 -9.15 -11.49 2.33
N LYS A 240 -8.69 -12.75 2.34
CA LYS A 240 -9.38 -13.87 2.98
C LYS A 240 -9.24 -13.88 4.51
N MET A 241 -8.36 -13.06 5.09
CA MET A 241 -8.21 -12.92 6.54
C MET A 241 -9.10 -11.82 7.14
N THR A 242 -9.90 -11.15 6.30
CA THR A 242 -10.80 -10.03 6.66
C THR A 242 -12.27 -10.41 6.44
N GLU A 243 -12.68 -11.58 6.94
CA GLU A 243 -14.02 -12.15 6.72
C GLU A 243 -15.14 -11.19 7.17
N GLU A 244 -15.00 -10.57 8.34
CA GLU A 244 -15.98 -9.62 8.89
C GLU A 244 -16.25 -8.43 7.95
N THR A 245 -15.20 -7.87 7.33
CA THR A 245 -15.37 -6.81 6.33
C THR A 245 -16.05 -7.34 5.08
N VAL A 246 -15.68 -8.54 4.59
CA VAL A 246 -16.32 -9.16 3.41
C VAL A 246 -17.82 -9.38 3.65
N GLU A 247 -18.22 -9.82 4.84
CA GLU A 247 -19.63 -9.97 5.22
C GLU A 247 -20.36 -8.62 5.20
N MET A 248 -19.72 -7.56 5.71
CA MET A 248 -20.28 -6.20 5.68
C MET A 248 -20.43 -5.66 4.25
N VAL A 249 -19.44 -5.91 3.38
CA VAL A 249 -19.53 -5.56 1.95
C VAL A 249 -20.65 -6.34 1.27
N SER A 250 -20.81 -7.63 1.57
CA SER A 250 -21.90 -8.46 1.05
C SER A 250 -23.28 -7.87 1.40
N ARG A 251 -23.46 -7.41 2.64
CA ARG A 251 -24.65 -6.65 3.05
C ARG A 251 -24.83 -5.38 2.21
N ALA A 252 -23.76 -4.60 2.01
CA ALA A 252 -23.80 -3.36 1.24
C ALA A 252 -24.18 -3.58 -0.24
N LEU A 253 -23.73 -4.69 -0.86
CA LEU A 253 -24.11 -5.06 -2.24
C LEU A 253 -25.62 -5.36 -2.40
N GLY A 254 -26.29 -5.69 -1.29
CA GLY A 254 -27.75 -5.83 -1.23
C GLY A 254 -28.50 -4.51 -1.43
N GLU A 255 -27.85 -3.37 -1.20
CA GLU A 255 -28.41 -2.04 -1.41
C GLU A 255 -28.17 -1.53 -2.84
N ASN A 256 -28.45 -0.26 -3.11
CA ASN A 256 -28.15 0.43 -4.37
C ASN A 256 -27.23 1.65 -4.17
N ARG A 257 -26.63 1.79 -2.99
CA ARG A 257 -25.70 2.89 -2.69
C ARG A 257 -24.40 2.69 -3.48
N PRO A 258 -23.88 3.72 -4.19
CA PRO A 258 -22.60 3.64 -4.89
C PRO A 258 -21.48 3.09 -4.01
N LEU A 259 -20.74 2.13 -4.54
CA LEU A 259 -19.66 1.45 -3.83
C LEU A 259 -18.44 1.30 -4.74
N MET A 260 -17.33 1.91 -4.32
CA MET A 260 -16.03 1.82 -4.98
C MET A 260 -15.03 1.04 -4.13
N GLY A 261 -14.21 0.18 -4.74
CA GLY A 261 -13.07 -0.46 -4.06
C GLY A 261 -11.73 -0.10 -4.69
N ILE A 262 -10.70 0.13 -3.86
CA ILE A 262 -9.31 0.41 -4.30
C ILE A 262 -8.37 -0.66 -3.73
N CYS A 263 -7.54 -1.28 -4.57
CA CYS A 263 -6.53 -2.27 -4.16
C CYS A 263 -7.11 -3.41 -3.33
N LEU A 264 -6.94 -3.41 -2.00
CA LEU A 264 -7.60 -4.38 -1.11
C LEU A 264 -9.13 -4.28 -1.24
N GLY A 265 -9.69 -3.07 -1.35
CA GLY A 265 -11.11 -2.86 -1.60
C GLY A 265 -11.63 -3.55 -2.87
N ASN A 266 -10.82 -3.70 -3.93
CA ASN A 266 -11.19 -4.49 -5.10
C ASN A 266 -11.36 -5.97 -4.75
N GLN A 267 -10.46 -6.49 -3.92
CA GLN A 267 -10.49 -7.89 -3.51
C GLN A 267 -11.65 -8.17 -2.56
N LEU A 268 -11.91 -7.27 -1.59
CA LEU A 268 -13.03 -7.39 -0.65
C LEU A 268 -14.39 -7.34 -1.37
N LEU A 269 -14.56 -6.37 -2.27
CA LEU A 269 -15.75 -6.25 -3.11
C LEU A 269 -15.93 -7.50 -3.98
N SER A 270 -14.87 -7.97 -4.62
CA SER A 270 -14.93 -9.14 -5.49
C SER A 270 -15.26 -10.41 -4.70
N LEU A 271 -14.66 -10.63 -3.53
CA LEU A 271 -15.01 -11.77 -2.65
C LEU A 271 -16.48 -11.71 -2.22
N ALA A 272 -16.97 -10.53 -1.80
CA ALA A 272 -18.37 -10.33 -1.43
C ALA A 272 -19.34 -10.56 -2.61
N ALA A 273 -18.89 -10.27 -3.84
CA ALA A 273 -19.62 -10.54 -5.08
C ALA A 273 -19.58 -12.01 -5.52
N GLY A 274 -18.75 -12.85 -4.90
CA GLY A 274 -18.63 -14.28 -5.20
C GLY A 274 -17.49 -14.65 -6.15
N PHE A 275 -16.54 -13.75 -6.40
CA PHE A 275 -15.26 -14.09 -7.03
C PHE A 275 -14.34 -14.81 -6.04
N ASP A 276 -13.23 -15.35 -6.53
CA ASP A 276 -12.14 -15.85 -5.69
C ASP A 276 -10.88 -14.96 -5.81
N THR A 277 -9.94 -15.11 -4.88
CA THR A 277 -8.65 -14.43 -4.89
C THR A 277 -7.49 -15.41 -4.72
N TYR A 278 -6.36 -15.08 -5.33
CA TYR A 278 -5.12 -15.86 -5.28
C TYR A 278 -3.91 -14.97 -5.00
N LYS A 279 -2.85 -15.56 -4.45
CA LYS A 279 -1.56 -14.88 -4.23
C LYS A 279 -0.79 -14.86 -5.55
N LEU A 280 -0.31 -13.68 -5.94
CA LEU A 280 0.63 -13.52 -7.06
C LEU A 280 2.01 -13.99 -6.62
N ASP A 281 2.83 -14.47 -7.57
CA ASP A 281 4.18 -14.94 -7.26
C ASP A 281 4.99 -13.86 -6.52
N PHE A 282 5.13 -12.68 -7.12
CA PHE A 282 5.88 -11.55 -6.54
C PHE A 282 5.08 -10.24 -6.46
N GLY A 283 3.78 -10.27 -6.80
CA GLY A 283 2.87 -9.12 -6.77
C GLY A 283 3.19 -8.01 -7.78
N HIS A 284 2.35 -6.97 -7.80
CA HIS A 284 2.58 -5.76 -8.57
C HIS A 284 2.91 -4.59 -7.65
N ARG A 285 4.14 -4.11 -7.77
CA ARG A 285 4.72 -3.07 -6.91
C ARG A 285 5.52 -2.08 -7.74
N GLY A 286 4.89 -0.98 -8.13
CA GLY A 286 5.48 -0.05 -9.08
C GLY A 286 4.59 1.13 -9.43
N GLN A 287 5.18 2.07 -10.17
CA GLN A 287 4.54 3.30 -10.65
C GLN A 287 4.39 3.32 -12.18
N ASN A 288 4.59 2.16 -12.81
CA ASN A 288 4.68 1.99 -14.25
C ASN A 288 3.84 0.80 -14.74
N GLN A 289 2.83 0.37 -13.96
CA GLN A 289 2.03 -0.80 -14.30
C GLN A 289 0.96 -0.42 -15.34
N PRO A 290 0.99 -1.00 -16.55
CA PRO A 290 0.05 -0.70 -17.61
C PRO A 290 -1.28 -1.44 -17.38
N CYS A 291 -2.37 -0.70 -17.22
CA CYS A 291 -3.72 -1.24 -17.12
C CYS A 291 -4.57 -0.77 -18.29
N TYR A 292 -5.27 -1.67 -18.96
CA TYR A 292 -6.21 -1.31 -20.02
C TYR A 292 -7.64 -1.63 -19.62
N GLU A 293 -8.57 -0.80 -20.08
CA GLU A 293 -10.00 -1.02 -19.88
C GLU A 293 -10.51 -2.07 -20.87
N VAL A 294 -11.18 -3.10 -20.36
CA VAL A 294 -11.71 -4.21 -21.15
C VAL A 294 -12.74 -3.71 -22.17
N GLY A 295 -12.55 -4.07 -23.43
CA GLY A 295 -13.41 -3.67 -24.54
C GLY A 295 -13.14 -2.26 -25.09
N SER A 296 -12.19 -1.52 -24.51
CA SER A 296 -11.78 -0.20 -25.00
C SER A 296 -10.34 -0.23 -25.55
N ARG A 297 -9.88 0.90 -26.11
CA ARG A 297 -8.48 1.10 -26.54
C ARG A 297 -7.68 1.97 -25.57
N ARG A 298 -8.25 2.25 -24.39
CA ARG A 298 -7.63 3.11 -23.37
C ARG A 298 -6.71 2.28 -22.49
N CYS A 299 -5.51 2.79 -22.29
CA CYS A 299 -4.51 2.26 -21.37
C CYS A 299 -4.09 3.38 -20.42
N TYR A 300 -3.87 3.02 -19.17
CA TYR A 300 -3.44 3.89 -18.08
C TYR A 300 -2.12 3.37 -17.56
N VAL A 301 -1.19 4.26 -17.24
CA VAL A 301 -0.05 3.89 -16.41
C VAL A 301 -0.49 4.09 -14.96
N THR A 302 -0.31 3.07 -14.12
CA THR A 302 -0.89 3.04 -12.79
C THR A 302 0.15 2.79 -11.71
N SER A 303 -0.16 3.29 -10.50
CA SER A 303 0.56 2.94 -9.27
C SER A 303 -0.10 1.71 -8.65
N GLN A 304 0.70 0.70 -8.30
CA GLN A 304 0.22 -0.56 -7.75
C GLN A 304 1.11 -1.01 -6.59
N ASN A 305 0.47 -1.53 -5.55
CA ASN A 305 1.11 -2.21 -4.42
C ASN A 305 0.20 -3.32 -3.88
N HIS A 306 0.22 -4.49 -4.51
CA HIS A 306 -0.56 -5.64 -4.05
C HIS A 306 0.13 -6.98 -4.33
N GLY A 307 -0.05 -7.93 -3.40
CA GLY A 307 0.43 -9.31 -3.53
C GLY A 307 -0.64 -10.33 -3.88
N TYR A 308 -1.91 -9.93 -3.89
CA TYR A 308 -3.07 -10.77 -4.21
C TYR A 308 -3.82 -10.20 -5.42
N ALA A 309 -4.52 -11.06 -6.16
CA ALA A 309 -5.33 -10.68 -7.30
C ALA A 309 -6.66 -11.42 -7.29
N VAL A 310 -7.65 -10.83 -7.96
CA VAL A 310 -8.97 -11.43 -8.19
C VAL A 310 -8.90 -12.40 -9.37
N ASP A 311 -9.51 -13.59 -9.25
CA ASP A 311 -9.72 -14.49 -10.37
C ASP A 311 -10.92 -14.02 -11.21
N GLY A 312 -10.62 -13.26 -12.27
CA GLY A 312 -11.62 -12.76 -13.22
C GLY A 312 -12.06 -13.77 -14.29
N SER A 313 -11.57 -15.03 -14.27
CA SER A 313 -11.81 -15.99 -15.36
C SER A 313 -13.27 -16.48 -15.43
N LYS A 314 -13.98 -16.47 -14.31
CA LYS A 314 -15.39 -16.89 -14.20
C LYS A 314 -16.18 -15.88 -13.37
N PRO A 315 -16.52 -14.71 -13.94
CA PRO A 315 -17.25 -13.69 -13.20
C PRO A 315 -18.64 -14.21 -12.78
N PRO A 316 -19.07 -13.96 -11.53
CA PRO A 316 -20.44 -14.21 -11.08
C PRO A 316 -21.47 -13.46 -11.94
N ALA A 317 -22.72 -13.92 -11.89
CA ALA A 317 -23.81 -13.29 -12.65
C ALA A 317 -23.95 -11.80 -12.29
N GLY A 318 -24.05 -10.95 -13.32
CA GLY A 318 -24.16 -9.50 -13.16
C GLY A 318 -22.81 -8.77 -13.05
N TRP A 319 -21.70 -9.48 -12.88
CA TRP A 319 -20.36 -8.90 -12.77
C TRP A 319 -19.51 -9.14 -14.02
N GLN A 320 -18.52 -8.29 -14.23
CA GLN A 320 -17.55 -8.43 -15.32
C GLN A 320 -16.19 -7.82 -14.90
N GLU A 321 -15.11 -8.32 -15.52
CA GLU A 321 -13.82 -7.63 -15.47
C GLU A 321 -13.96 -6.24 -16.12
N TRP A 322 -13.34 -5.23 -15.51
CA TRP A 322 -13.33 -3.87 -16.02
C TRP A 322 -11.96 -3.43 -16.51
N TYR A 323 -10.91 -3.75 -15.76
CA TYR A 323 -9.53 -3.49 -16.15
C TYR A 323 -8.70 -4.76 -16.09
N LYS A 324 -7.67 -4.83 -16.92
CA LYS A 324 -6.67 -5.90 -16.90
C LYS A 324 -5.26 -5.35 -17.04
N ASN A 325 -4.31 -6.06 -16.44
CA ASN A 325 -2.90 -5.73 -16.56
C ASN A 325 -2.42 -6.10 -17.97
N ALA A 326 -1.70 -5.20 -18.64
CA ALA A 326 -1.22 -5.46 -19.99
C ALA A 326 0.03 -6.38 -20.04
N ASN A 327 0.73 -6.55 -18.91
CA ASN A 327 1.94 -7.38 -18.85
C ASN A 327 1.61 -8.87 -18.67
N ASP A 328 0.70 -9.22 -17.76
CA ASP A 328 0.42 -10.60 -17.38
C ASP A 328 -1.06 -11.02 -17.53
N GLY A 329 -1.95 -10.07 -17.81
CA GLY A 329 -3.38 -10.33 -17.98
C GLY A 329 -4.16 -10.53 -16.69
N SER A 330 -3.59 -10.25 -15.52
CA SER A 330 -4.31 -10.31 -14.24
C SER A 330 -5.48 -9.33 -14.20
N ASN A 331 -6.44 -9.59 -13.31
CA ASN A 331 -7.54 -8.65 -13.07
C ASN A 331 -7.00 -7.37 -12.43
N GLU A 332 -7.45 -6.22 -12.94
CA GLU A 332 -7.10 -4.90 -12.42
C GLU A 332 -8.34 -4.08 -12.00
N GLY A 333 -9.50 -4.73 -11.95
CA GLY A 333 -10.76 -4.12 -11.58
C GLY A 333 -11.97 -4.92 -12.06
N VAL A 334 -13.08 -4.77 -11.34
CA VAL A 334 -14.38 -5.36 -11.68
C VAL A 334 -15.47 -4.30 -11.64
N ARG A 335 -16.59 -4.55 -12.33
CA ARG A 335 -17.79 -3.71 -12.21
C ARG A 335 -19.06 -4.53 -12.33
N HIS A 336 -20.11 -4.07 -11.66
CA HIS A 336 -21.45 -4.61 -11.87
C HIS A 336 -22.03 -4.07 -13.18
N SER A 337 -22.90 -4.86 -13.82
CA SER A 337 -23.43 -4.54 -15.16
C SER A 337 -24.53 -3.47 -15.13
N SER A 338 -25.19 -3.27 -13.99
CA SER A 338 -26.34 -2.38 -13.86
C SER A 338 -26.42 -1.57 -12.55
N LYS A 339 -25.58 -1.87 -11.57
CA LYS A 339 -25.58 -1.23 -10.24
C LYS A 339 -24.32 -0.36 -10.13
N PRO A 340 -24.31 0.69 -9.29
CA PRO A 340 -23.16 1.59 -9.15
C PRO A 340 -22.03 0.97 -8.30
N PHE A 341 -21.65 -0.27 -8.61
CA PHE A 341 -20.59 -1.00 -7.91
C PHE A 341 -19.43 -1.24 -8.85
N PHE A 342 -18.24 -0.80 -8.46
CA PHE A 342 -17.03 -0.99 -9.24
C PHE A 342 -15.81 -0.96 -8.35
N SER A 343 -14.69 -1.49 -8.83
CA SER A 343 -13.43 -1.42 -8.13
C SER A 343 -12.26 -1.54 -9.07
N VAL A 344 -11.11 -1.10 -8.58
CA VAL A 344 -9.83 -1.14 -9.28
C VAL A 344 -8.75 -1.67 -8.37
N GLN A 345 -7.85 -2.48 -8.92
CA GLN A 345 -6.77 -3.11 -8.16
C GLN A 345 -5.56 -2.18 -7.98
N PHE A 346 -5.41 -1.22 -8.88
CA PHE A 346 -4.43 -0.14 -8.78
C PHE A 346 -4.92 1.00 -7.89
N HIS A 347 -4.06 2.00 -7.68
CA HIS A 347 -4.26 3.16 -6.80
C HIS A 347 -4.52 4.43 -7.63
N PRO A 348 -5.79 4.82 -7.87
CA PRO A 348 -6.14 6.05 -8.61
C PRO A 348 -5.60 7.32 -7.96
N GLU A 349 -5.45 7.30 -6.63
CA GLU A 349 -4.88 8.38 -5.84
C GLU A 349 -3.36 8.50 -6.00
N ALA A 350 -2.69 7.53 -6.61
CA ALA A 350 -1.25 7.51 -6.82
C ALA A 350 -0.44 7.78 -5.54
N ASN A 351 0.37 8.84 -5.49
CA ASN A 351 1.14 9.28 -4.31
C ASN A 351 1.89 8.11 -3.60
N PRO A 352 2.97 7.59 -4.23
CA PRO A 352 3.60 8.09 -5.46
C PRO A 352 3.05 7.45 -6.74
N GLY A 353 3.41 8.03 -7.88
CA GLY A 353 3.09 7.49 -9.21
C GLY A 353 2.22 8.41 -10.08
N PRO A 354 1.83 7.93 -11.28
CA PRO A 354 1.03 8.68 -12.25
C PRO A 354 -0.42 8.85 -11.77
N ARG A 355 -0.99 10.02 -12.07
CA ARG A 355 -2.36 10.42 -11.69
C ARG A 355 -3.39 10.19 -12.81
N ASP A 356 -3.07 9.29 -13.75
CA ASP A 356 -3.83 9.07 -14.98
C ASP A 356 -5.25 8.54 -14.73
N ALA A 357 -5.51 7.97 -13.54
CA ALA A 357 -6.78 7.33 -13.19
C ALA A 357 -7.60 8.09 -12.14
N GLU A 358 -7.22 9.32 -11.76
CA GLU A 358 -7.93 10.11 -10.74
C GLU A 358 -9.43 10.32 -11.05
N GLY A 359 -9.82 10.27 -12.33
CA GLY A 359 -11.22 10.39 -12.77
C GLY A 359 -12.17 9.34 -12.19
N LEU A 360 -11.66 8.27 -11.59
CA LEU A 360 -12.48 7.28 -10.89
C LEU A 360 -13.14 7.82 -9.62
N PHE A 361 -12.52 8.79 -8.95
CA PHE A 361 -13.16 9.50 -7.83
C PHE A 361 -14.32 10.37 -8.31
N ASP A 362 -14.18 10.99 -9.50
CA ASP A 362 -15.26 11.77 -10.09
C ASP A 362 -16.46 10.87 -10.43
N LEU A 363 -16.20 9.68 -11.00
CA LEU A 363 -17.24 8.68 -11.29
C LEU A 363 -18.02 8.23 -10.05
N LEU A 364 -17.33 8.01 -8.91
CA LEU A 364 -18.00 7.64 -7.66
C LEU A 364 -18.99 8.73 -7.22
N LEU A 365 -18.54 9.99 -7.23
CA LEU A 365 -19.35 11.13 -6.81
C LEU A 365 -20.45 11.47 -7.80
N GLU A 366 -20.28 11.16 -9.09
CA GLU A 366 -21.34 11.23 -10.09
C GLU A 366 -22.48 10.25 -9.79
N PHE A 367 -22.18 9.03 -9.35
CA PHE A 367 -23.21 8.07 -8.93
C PHE A 367 -23.88 8.44 -7.60
N ALA A 368 -23.21 9.23 -6.76
CA ALA A 368 -23.72 9.66 -5.46
C ALA A 368 -24.70 10.84 -5.52
N ARG A 369 -24.79 11.51 -6.68
CA ARG A 369 -25.68 12.64 -6.96
C ARG A 369 -26.96 12.17 -7.66
#